data_AF-A0A2G6DJ20-F1
#
_entry.id   AF-A0A2G6DJ20-F1
#
_cell.length_a   1.000
_cell.length_b   1.000
_cell.length_c   1.000
_cell.angle_alpha   90.00
_cell.angle_beta   90.00
_cell.angle_gamma   90.00
#
_symmetry.space_group_name_H-M   'P 1'
#
loop_
_entity.id
_entity.type
_entity.pdbx_description
1 polymer ?
#
loop_
_entity_poly.entity_id
_entity_poly.type
_entity_poly.pdbx_seq_one_letter_code
_entity_poly.pdbx_strand_id
1 'polypeptide(L)'
;MVEQKSYQFRVLKTEEQQRAVFDWWFAMEERKGERADLRRYPHGGEAMRSLGTFRLMNKLSSLNLKVSERAIASVAYILSSLKVNQDFLGYDQPKENLVKADQYFEKLLKNLVSLAKLLGTESEQGSEKAVFSELRFRRLLQASAELDDEDFDKQMRRAVSQIKNKESTFLNPVVLADHIFYRYRATRNPDWYAGARQFEYQFAKDYYQQMFSYLKD
;
A
#
# COMPACT_ATOMS: atom_id res chain seq x y z
N MET A 1 1.61 19.86 -21.05
CA MET A 1 1.66 19.94 -19.57
C MET A 1 0.77 18.84 -19.02
N VAL A 2 1.35 17.78 -18.47
CA VAL A 2 0.56 16.74 -17.79
C VAL A 2 0.15 17.34 -16.45
N GLU A 3 -1.14 17.61 -16.30
CA GLU A 3 -1.74 18.02 -15.05
C GLU A 3 -1.43 16.92 -14.01
N GLN A 4 -0.44 17.17 -13.13
CA GLN A 4 -0.16 16.31 -11.98
C GLN A 4 -1.39 16.39 -11.07
N LYS A 5 -2.37 15.52 -11.32
CA LYS A 5 -3.50 15.31 -10.42
C LYS A 5 -2.95 15.05 -9.03
N SER A 6 -3.13 16.03 -8.15
CA SER A 6 -2.71 16.00 -6.76
C SER A 6 -3.09 14.65 -6.15
N TYR A 7 -2.09 13.84 -5.83
CA TYR A 7 -2.25 12.62 -5.07
C TYR A 7 -2.99 12.96 -3.76
N GLN A 8 -4.28 12.56 -3.66
CA GLN A 8 -5.20 13.10 -2.65
C GLN A 8 -4.96 12.55 -1.23
N PHE A 9 -4.23 11.44 -1.12
CA PHE A 9 -4.02 10.72 0.13
C PHE A 9 -2.70 11.06 0.85
N ARG A 10 -2.26 12.33 0.84
CA ARG A 10 -0.91 12.67 1.32
C ARG A 10 -0.80 12.76 2.85
N VAL A 11 -0.58 11.64 3.53
CA VAL A 11 -0.24 11.57 4.96
C VAL A 11 1.27 11.66 5.18
N LEU A 12 2.06 10.98 4.35
CA LEU A 12 3.51 11.05 4.24
C LEU A 12 3.89 12.31 3.45
N LYS A 13 4.12 13.40 4.20
CA LYS A 13 4.27 14.76 3.63
C LYS A 13 5.66 15.00 3.07
N THR A 14 6.68 14.47 3.75
CA THR A 14 8.09 14.68 3.41
C THR A 14 8.66 13.45 2.71
N GLU A 15 9.68 13.67 1.89
CA GLU A 15 10.42 12.58 1.26
C GLU A 15 11.06 11.67 2.31
N GLU A 16 11.55 12.23 3.42
CA GLU A 16 12.11 11.45 4.54
C GLU A 16 11.10 10.45 5.14
N GLN A 17 9.83 10.85 5.25
CA GLN A 17 8.75 9.97 5.75
C GLN A 17 8.44 8.86 4.74
N GLN A 18 8.39 9.21 3.45
CA GLN A 18 8.19 8.26 2.36
C GLN A 18 9.35 7.26 2.30
N ARG A 19 10.58 7.77 2.42
CA ARG A 19 11.81 7.01 2.43
C ARG A 19 11.91 6.08 3.63
N ALA A 20 11.47 6.52 4.81
CA ALA A 20 11.40 5.67 5.99
C ALA A 20 10.53 4.42 5.80
N VAL A 21 9.37 4.56 5.14
CA VAL A 21 8.51 3.42 4.81
C VAL A 21 9.18 2.52 3.78
N PHE A 22 9.74 3.12 2.72
CA PHE A 22 10.43 2.38 1.66
C PHE A 22 11.61 1.59 2.20
N ASP A 23 12.55 2.24 2.90
CA ASP A 23 13.75 1.60 3.45
C ASP A 23 13.37 0.48 4.42
N TRP A 24 12.36 0.71 5.27
CA TRP A 24 11.88 -0.33 6.18
C TRP A 24 11.38 -1.55 5.41
N TRP A 25 10.54 -1.37 4.39
CA TRP A 25 9.99 -2.45 3.58
C TRP A 25 11.07 -3.14 2.75
N PHE A 26 11.96 -2.38 2.11
CA PHE A 26 13.03 -2.90 1.27
C PHE A 26 14.01 -3.75 2.08
N ALA A 27 14.38 -3.29 3.28
CA ALA A 27 15.23 -4.05 4.19
C ALA A 27 14.58 -5.33 4.76
N MET A 28 13.29 -5.61 4.47
CA MET A 28 12.66 -6.89 4.83
C MET A 28 13.13 -8.05 3.94
N GLU A 29 13.73 -7.78 2.77
CA GLU A 29 14.32 -8.83 1.93
C GLU A 29 15.55 -9.46 2.59
N GLU A 30 16.31 -8.67 3.35
CA GLU A 30 17.44 -9.15 4.16
C GLU A 30 16.97 -9.72 5.50
N ARG A 31 15.84 -9.23 6.04
CA ARG A 31 15.24 -9.65 7.31
C ARG A 31 14.06 -10.60 7.12
N LYS A 32 14.27 -11.67 6.35
CA LYS A 32 13.22 -12.65 5.97
C LYS A 32 12.48 -13.26 7.17
N GLY A 33 13.15 -13.42 8.32
CA GLY A 33 12.55 -13.89 9.57
C GLY A 33 11.49 -12.92 10.11
N GLU A 34 11.82 -11.63 10.23
CA GLU A 34 10.87 -10.59 10.66
C GLU A 34 9.68 -10.50 9.69
N ARG A 35 9.94 -10.67 8.39
CA ARG A 35 8.88 -10.71 7.38
C ARG A 35 7.94 -11.89 7.54
N ALA A 36 8.49 -13.08 7.78
CA ALA A 36 7.71 -14.28 7.99
C ALA A 36 6.86 -14.17 9.27
N ASP A 37 7.43 -13.59 10.33
CA ASP A 37 6.74 -13.31 11.59
C ASP A 37 5.52 -12.39 11.38
N LEU A 38 5.70 -11.23 10.74
CA LEU A 38 4.61 -10.31 10.40
C LEU A 38 3.49 -10.95 9.58
N ARG A 39 3.84 -11.91 8.71
CA ARG A 39 2.88 -12.63 7.87
C ARG A 39 2.06 -13.67 8.64
N ARG A 40 2.56 -14.17 9.78
CA ARG A 40 1.89 -15.18 10.60
C ARG A 40 0.77 -14.61 11.46
N TYR A 41 0.84 -13.33 11.80
CA TYR A 41 -0.26 -12.67 12.50
C TYR A 41 -1.55 -12.70 11.66
N PRO A 42 -2.73 -12.75 12.31
CA PRO A 42 -4.02 -12.76 11.64
C PRO A 42 -4.44 -11.39 11.09
N HIS A 43 -4.06 -10.29 11.76
CA HIS A 43 -4.32 -8.89 11.36
C HIS A 43 -3.27 -7.93 11.96
N GLY A 44 -3.31 -6.65 11.58
CA GLY A 44 -2.33 -5.64 11.97
C GLY A 44 -2.30 -5.36 13.46
N GLY A 45 -3.47 -5.38 14.13
CA GLY A 45 -3.55 -5.20 15.58
C GLY A 45 -2.65 -6.14 16.39
N GLU A 46 -2.59 -7.42 16.00
CA GLU A 46 -1.70 -8.39 16.66
C GLU A 46 -0.22 -8.23 16.25
N ALA A 47 0.03 -7.80 15.01
CA ALA A 47 1.37 -7.55 14.49
C ALA A 47 2.07 -6.36 15.19
N MET A 48 1.34 -5.56 15.97
CA MET A 48 1.87 -4.40 16.71
C MET A 48 3.03 -4.76 17.64
N ARG A 49 3.03 -5.97 18.19
CA ARG A 49 4.07 -6.45 19.12
C ARG A 49 5.30 -7.06 18.45
N SER A 50 5.30 -7.14 17.12
CA SER A 50 6.44 -7.71 16.40
C SER A 50 7.61 -6.72 16.34
N LEU A 51 8.83 -7.26 16.32
CA LEU A 51 10.03 -6.45 16.16
C LEU A 51 10.01 -5.66 14.84
N GLY A 52 9.48 -6.26 13.77
CA GLY A 52 9.31 -5.60 12.47
C GLY A 52 8.47 -4.33 12.57
N THR A 53 7.34 -4.38 13.30
CA THR A 53 6.49 -3.20 13.52
C THR A 53 7.16 -2.16 14.39
N PHE A 54 7.81 -2.56 15.50
CA PHE A 54 8.50 -1.61 16.39
C PHE A 54 9.58 -0.80 15.66
N ARG A 55 10.32 -1.43 14.74
CA ARG A 55 11.32 -0.72 13.92
C ARG A 55 10.70 0.36 13.03
N LEU A 56 9.58 0.05 12.36
CA LEU A 56 8.86 1.05 11.56
C LEU A 56 8.33 2.18 12.44
N MET A 57 7.74 1.82 13.59
CA MET A 57 7.21 2.76 14.56
C MET A 57 8.28 3.74 15.03
N ASN A 58 9.43 3.24 15.49
CA ASN A 58 10.53 4.08 15.95
C ASN A 58 11.03 5.02 14.84
N LYS A 59 11.16 4.52 13.61
CA LYS A 59 11.61 5.34 12.48
C LYS A 59 10.63 6.46 12.16
N LEU A 60 9.33 6.16 12.07
CA LEU A 60 8.31 7.18 11.77
C LEU A 60 8.12 8.18 12.91
N SER A 61 8.20 7.74 14.17
CA SER A 61 8.16 8.61 15.35
C SER A 61 9.34 9.58 15.38
N SER A 62 10.55 9.14 15.01
CA SER A 62 11.72 10.03 14.92
C SER A 62 11.56 11.15 13.87
N LEU A 63 10.66 10.96 12.90
CA LEU A 63 10.33 11.93 11.86
C LEU A 63 9.07 12.75 12.18
N ASN A 64 8.62 12.73 13.44
CA ASN A 64 7.43 13.43 13.93
C ASN A 64 6.15 13.13 13.12
N LEU A 65 6.04 11.95 12.51
CA LEU A 65 4.83 11.58 11.79
C LEU A 65 3.72 11.25 12.78
N LYS A 66 2.68 12.08 12.80
CA LYS A 66 1.47 11.87 13.62
C LYS A 66 0.55 10.84 12.98
N VAL A 67 0.77 9.56 13.28
CA VAL A 67 -0.08 8.42 12.93
C VAL A 67 -0.25 7.50 14.15
N SER A 68 -1.33 6.72 14.20
CA SER A 68 -1.55 5.80 15.32
C SER A 68 -0.65 4.57 15.21
N GLU A 69 -0.30 3.98 16.36
CA GLU A 69 0.43 2.70 16.41
C GLU A 69 -0.31 1.60 15.64
N ARG A 70 -1.64 1.57 15.75
CA ARG A 70 -2.49 0.63 15.02
C ARG A 70 -2.37 0.80 13.50
N ALA A 71 -2.33 2.04 13.00
CA ALA A 71 -2.13 2.30 11.58
C ALA A 71 -0.74 1.84 11.10
N ILE A 72 0.30 2.09 11.91
CA ILE A 72 1.67 1.60 11.64
C ILE A 72 1.69 0.07 11.59
N ALA A 73 1.01 -0.59 12.53
CA ALA A 73 0.92 -2.04 12.58
C ALA A 73 0.17 -2.64 11.39
N SER A 74 -0.94 -2.01 10.95
CA SER A 74 -1.62 -2.35 9.69
C SER A 74 -0.70 -2.19 8.47
N VAL A 75 0.04 -1.09 8.36
CA VAL A 75 1.03 -0.90 7.28
C VAL A 75 2.09 -2.00 7.33
N ALA A 76 2.67 -2.29 8.49
CA ALA A 76 3.68 -3.33 8.62
C ALA A 76 3.14 -4.72 8.23
N TYR A 77 1.95 -5.04 8.71
CA TYR A 77 1.22 -6.28 8.40
C TYR A 77 0.94 -6.40 6.90
N ILE A 78 0.37 -5.38 6.25
CA ILE A 78 0.00 -5.44 4.83
C ILE A 78 1.27 -5.46 3.96
N LEU A 79 2.22 -4.55 4.19
CA LEU A 79 3.43 -4.46 3.36
C LEU A 79 4.34 -5.69 3.49
N SER A 80 4.28 -6.45 4.59
CA SER A 80 5.03 -7.71 4.71
C SER A 80 4.65 -8.76 3.65
N SER A 81 3.44 -8.69 3.08
CA SER A 81 3.01 -9.59 1.99
C SER A 81 3.49 -9.12 0.62
N LEU A 82 3.83 -7.85 0.46
CA LEU A 82 4.29 -7.26 -0.80
C LEU A 82 5.77 -7.61 -1.04
N LYS A 83 6.06 -8.39 -2.08
CA LYS A 83 7.43 -8.73 -2.48
C LYS A 83 8.09 -7.58 -3.21
N VAL A 84 9.38 -7.36 -2.95
CA VAL A 84 10.19 -6.52 -3.83
C VAL A 84 10.19 -7.17 -5.21
N ASN A 85 9.99 -6.37 -6.26
CA ASN A 85 10.04 -6.89 -7.62
C ASN A 85 11.51 -7.30 -7.91
N GLN A 86 11.70 -8.58 -8.23
CA GLN A 86 13.02 -9.17 -8.47
C GLN A 86 13.71 -8.59 -9.70
N ASP A 87 12.96 -8.05 -10.65
CA ASP A 87 13.52 -7.34 -11.80
C ASP A 87 14.37 -6.12 -11.36
N PHE A 88 14.18 -5.62 -10.13
CA PHE A 88 14.96 -4.55 -9.53
C PHE A 88 16.05 -5.02 -8.56
N LEU A 89 16.01 -6.28 -8.12
CA LEU A 89 17.04 -6.85 -7.26
C LEU A 89 18.11 -7.48 -8.16
N GLY A 90 19.24 -6.80 -8.31
CA GLY A 90 20.42 -7.40 -8.94
C GLY A 90 20.85 -8.62 -8.13
N TYR A 91 21.00 -9.78 -8.78
CA TYR A 91 21.09 -11.07 -8.10
C TYR A 91 22.29 -11.23 -7.14
N ASP A 92 23.36 -10.42 -7.21
CA ASP A 92 24.65 -10.84 -6.66
C ASP A 92 25.50 -9.88 -5.80
N GLN A 93 25.15 -8.61 -5.49
CA GLN A 93 26.07 -7.74 -4.72
C GLN A 93 25.45 -6.76 -3.69
N PRO A 94 25.78 -6.86 -2.38
CA PRO A 94 25.24 -6.01 -1.31
C PRO A 94 25.51 -4.51 -1.43
N LYS A 95 26.66 -4.10 -1.99
CA LYS A 95 27.01 -2.68 -2.15
C LYS A 95 26.35 -2.01 -3.36
N GLU A 96 26.01 -2.79 -4.39
CA GLU A 96 25.20 -2.29 -5.51
C GLU A 96 23.73 -2.11 -5.12
N ASN A 97 23.27 -2.76 -4.04
CA ASN A 97 21.88 -2.70 -3.60
C ASN A 97 21.46 -1.33 -3.07
N LEU A 98 22.37 -0.51 -2.54
CA LEU A 98 22.04 0.84 -2.04
C LEU A 98 21.79 1.83 -3.18
N VAL A 99 22.67 1.85 -4.20
CA VAL A 99 22.47 2.70 -5.39
C VAL A 99 21.23 2.26 -6.16
N LYS A 100 20.96 0.95 -6.23
CA LYS A 100 19.73 0.40 -6.81
C LYS A 100 18.50 0.74 -5.97
N ALA A 101 18.61 0.81 -4.64
CA ALA A 101 17.50 1.22 -3.76
C ALA A 101 17.11 2.69 -3.98
N ASP A 102 18.09 3.60 -4.12
CA ASP A 102 17.81 5.01 -4.45
C ASP A 102 17.13 5.14 -5.81
N GLN A 103 17.66 4.50 -6.85
CA GLN A 103 17.05 4.49 -8.19
C GLN A 103 15.64 3.89 -8.16
N TYR A 104 15.43 2.85 -7.34
CA TYR A 104 14.13 2.22 -7.21
C TYR A 104 13.15 3.15 -6.50
N PHE A 105 13.57 3.81 -5.42
CA PHE A 105 12.77 4.81 -4.73
C PHE A 105 12.35 5.95 -5.67
N GLU A 106 13.27 6.48 -6.47
CA GLU A 106 12.97 7.49 -7.49
C GLU A 106 11.94 7.02 -8.53
N LYS A 107 12.05 5.76 -8.98
CA LYS A 107 11.06 5.17 -9.89
C LYS A 107 9.70 5.00 -9.21
N LEU A 108 9.67 4.64 -7.93
CA LEU A 108 8.43 4.57 -7.14
C LEU A 108 7.79 5.96 -7.03
N LEU A 109 8.55 7.02 -6.75
CA LEU A 109 8.01 8.39 -6.64
C LEU A 109 7.40 8.89 -7.96
N LYS A 110 7.88 8.39 -9.11
CA LYS A 110 7.28 8.67 -10.43
C LYS A 110 6.04 7.82 -10.72
N ASN A 111 5.93 6.64 -10.11
CA ASN A 111 4.78 5.75 -10.26
C ASN A 111 3.84 5.84 -9.04
N LEU A 112 2.90 6.79 -9.11
CA LEU A 112 1.91 7.04 -8.05
C LEU A 112 0.59 6.28 -8.26
N VAL A 113 0.61 5.16 -8.98
CA VAL A 113 -0.59 4.36 -9.24
C VAL A 113 -1.10 3.73 -7.95
N SER A 114 -2.39 3.95 -7.66
CA SER A 114 -3.07 3.41 -6.48
C SER A 114 -3.30 1.91 -6.57
N LEU A 115 -3.36 1.23 -5.41
CA LEU A 115 -3.77 -0.18 -5.34
C LEU A 115 -5.15 -0.38 -6.00
N ALA A 116 -6.13 0.48 -5.70
CA ALA A 116 -7.46 0.41 -6.29
C ALA A 116 -7.45 0.41 -7.82
N LYS A 117 -6.65 1.30 -8.43
CA LYS A 117 -6.46 1.34 -9.87
C LYS A 117 -5.87 0.04 -10.39
N LEU A 118 -4.84 -0.51 -9.73
CA LEU A 118 -4.26 -1.81 -10.13
C LEU A 118 -5.24 -2.98 -9.99
N LEU A 119 -6.09 -2.98 -8.97
CA LEU A 119 -7.10 -4.03 -8.75
C LEU A 119 -8.18 -4.00 -9.84
N GLY A 120 -8.46 -2.81 -10.37
CA GLY A 120 -9.46 -2.59 -11.41
C GLY A 120 -8.94 -2.81 -12.83
N THR A 121 -7.68 -3.19 -13.06
CA THR A 121 -7.19 -3.53 -14.42
C THR A 121 -7.69 -4.90 -14.85
N GLU A 122 -7.64 -5.19 -16.15
CA GLU A 122 -7.94 -6.52 -16.69
C GLU A 122 -7.08 -7.62 -16.04
N SER A 123 -7.67 -8.78 -15.75
CA SER A 123 -6.95 -9.93 -15.17
C SER A 123 -5.98 -10.57 -16.14
N GLU A 124 -6.32 -10.50 -17.43
CA GLU A 124 -5.55 -10.95 -18.59
C GLU A 124 -5.80 -9.96 -19.71
N GLN A 125 -4.85 -9.82 -20.64
CA GLN A 125 -4.98 -8.84 -21.73
C GLN A 125 -6.22 -9.14 -22.58
N GLY A 126 -7.10 -8.15 -22.74
CA GLY A 126 -8.38 -8.28 -23.45
C GLY A 126 -9.46 -9.00 -22.65
N SER A 127 -9.26 -9.20 -21.34
CA SER A 127 -10.28 -9.79 -20.47
C SER A 127 -11.21 -8.72 -19.92
N GLU A 128 -12.52 -8.95 -20.03
CA GLU A 128 -13.55 -8.13 -19.37
C GLU A 128 -13.52 -8.25 -17.83
N LYS A 129 -12.73 -9.17 -17.28
CA LYS A 129 -12.66 -9.41 -15.83
C LYS A 129 -11.54 -8.59 -15.21
N ALA A 130 -11.83 -7.92 -14.09
CA ALA A 130 -10.82 -7.23 -13.30
C ALA A 130 -9.92 -8.21 -12.52
N VAL A 131 -8.67 -7.81 -12.23
CA VAL A 131 -7.72 -8.53 -11.35
C VAL A 131 -8.35 -8.87 -10.01
N PHE A 132 -9.12 -7.93 -9.45
CA PHE A 132 -9.90 -8.14 -8.24
C PHE A 132 -11.37 -8.03 -8.56
N SER A 133 -12.15 -9.08 -8.30
CA SER A 133 -13.58 -9.04 -8.63
C SER A 133 -14.31 -7.96 -7.86
N GLU A 134 -15.34 -7.38 -8.48
CA GLU A 134 -16.15 -6.32 -7.88
C GLU A 134 -16.74 -6.74 -6.52
N LEU A 135 -17.18 -8.00 -6.38
CA LEU A 135 -17.71 -8.52 -5.13
C LEU A 135 -16.66 -8.47 -4.00
N ARG A 136 -15.41 -8.84 -4.28
CA ARG A 136 -14.33 -8.77 -3.28
C ARG A 136 -13.95 -7.32 -2.98
N PHE A 137 -13.97 -6.47 -4.00
CA PHE A 137 -13.71 -5.04 -3.85
C PHE A 137 -14.75 -4.36 -2.95
N ARG A 138 -16.04 -4.64 -3.15
CA ARG A 138 -17.12 -4.15 -2.30
C ARG A 138 -16.97 -4.60 -0.85
N ARG A 139 -16.58 -5.85 -0.59
CA ARG A 139 -16.28 -6.34 0.78
C ARG A 139 -15.15 -5.57 1.44
N LEU A 140 -14.10 -5.24 0.69
CA LEU A 140 -13.00 -4.41 1.19
C LEU A 140 -13.46 -2.99 1.56
N LEU A 141 -14.30 -2.37 0.73
CA LEU A 141 -14.89 -1.07 1.05
C LEU A 141 -15.82 -1.14 2.27
N GLN A 142 -16.61 -2.20 2.38
CA GLN A 142 -17.50 -2.43 3.51
C GLN A 142 -16.71 -2.58 4.83
N ALA A 143 -15.65 -3.40 4.85
CA ALA A 143 -14.78 -3.54 6.01
C ALA A 143 -14.15 -2.21 6.43
N SER A 144 -13.78 -1.36 5.46
CA SER A 144 -13.32 0.00 5.76
C SER A 144 -14.41 0.84 6.43
N ALA A 145 -15.61 0.88 5.83
CA ALA A 145 -16.74 1.70 6.27
C ALA A 145 -17.31 1.29 7.63
N GLU A 146 -17.33 0.00 7.94
CA GLU A 146 -17.79 -0.56 9.21
C GLU A 146 -16.78 -0.39 10.35
N LEU A 147 -15.62 0.23 10.07
CA LEU A 147 -14.53 0.41 11.02
C LEU A 147 -13.96 -0.91 11.57
N ASP A 148 -14.15 -2.01 10.83
CA ASP A 148 -13.55 -3.30 11.15
C ASP A 148 -12.11 -3.34 10.62
N ASP A 149 -11.19 -2.86 11.46
CA ASP A 149 -9.75 -2.84 11.16
C ASP A 149 -9.20 -4.24 10.85
N GLU A 150 -9.74 -5.29 11.48
CA GLU A 150 -9.22 -6.65 11.31
C GLU A 150 -9.61 -7.23 9.96
N ASP A 151 -10.89 -7.11 9.58
CA ASP A 151 -11.31 -7.52 8.24
C ASP A 151 -10.70 -6.62 7.18
N PHE A 152 -10.63 -5.29 7.41
CA PHE A 152 -9.95 -4.38 6.49
C PHE A 152 -8.51 -4.82 6.21
N ASP A 153 -7.72 -5.11 7.25
CA ASP A 153 -6.34 -5.59 7.11
C ASP A 153 -6.27 -6.90 6.30
N LYS A 154 -7.17 -7.86 6.60
CA LYS A 154 -7.25 -9.15 5.90
C LYS A 154 -7.61 -8.95 4.42
N GLN A 155 -8.62 -8.14 4.11
CA GLN A 155 -9.04 -7.87 2.73
C GLN A 155 -7.95 -7.11 1.96
N MET A 156 -7.31 -6.11 2.58
CA MET A 156 -6.22 -5.35 1.96
C MET A 156 -5.03 -6.26 1.65
N ARG A 157 -4.61 -7.11 2.59
CA ARG A 157 -3.53 -8.08 2.36
C ARG A 157 -3.87 -9.05 1.22
N ARG A 158 -5.13 -9.53 1.15
CA ARG A 158 -5.60 -10.37 0.05
C ARG A 158 -5.55 -9.62 -1.28
N ALA A 159 -6.01 -8.37 -1.33
CA ALA A 159 -5.95 -7.54 -2.52
C ALA A 159 -4.50 -7.36 -3.01
N VAL A 160 -3.57 -7.02 -2.11
CA VAL A 160 -2.13 -6.92 -2.42
C VAL A 160 -1.59 -8.23 -3.02
N SER A 161 -2.00 -9.39 -2.49
CA SER A 161 -1.54 -10.68 -3.00
C SER A 161 -2.05 -11.04 -4.41
N GLN A 162 -3.10 -10.39 -4.91
CA GLN A 162 -3.60 -10.58 -6.27
C GLN A 162 -2.80 -9.80 -7.31
N ILE A 163 -2.07 -8.75 -6.89
CA ILE A 163 -1.23 -7.98 -7.79
C ILE A 163 0.01 -8.80 -8.16
N LYS A 164 0.10 -9.19 -9.44
CA LYS A 164 1.32 -9.77 -10.01
C LYS A 164 2.33 -8.63 -10.19
N ASN A 165 3.30 -8.51 -9.28
CA ASN A 165 4.39 -7.53 -9.41
C ASN A 165 5.24 -7.86 -10.64
N LYS A 166 4.88 -7.27 -11.78
CA LYS A 166 5.63 -7.28 -13.04
C LYS A 166 6.19 -5.89 -13.31
N GLU A 167 7.15 -5.78 -14.22
CA GLU A 167 7.79 -4.50 -14.57
C GLU A 167 6.80 -3.39 -14.95
N SER A 168 5.72 -3.71 -15.67
CA SER A 168 4.67 -2.77 -16.09
C SER A 168 3.64 -2.44 -15.00
N THR A 169 3.58 -3.24 -13.95
CA THR A 169 2.47 -3.27 -13.00
C THR A 169 3.01 -3.61 -11.60
N PHE A 170 3.80 -2.70 -11.02
CA PHE A 170 4.30 -2.85 -9.65
C PHE A 170 3.53 -1.96 -8.69
N LEU A 171 3.18 -2.52 -7.54
CA LEU A 171 2.53 -1.77 -6.47
C LEU A 171 3.56 -0.93 -5.70
N ASN A 172 3.29 0.37 -5.57
CA ASN A 172 4.14 1.27 -4.81
C ASN A 172 3.85 1.13 -3.29
N PRO A 173 4.82 0.65 -2.47
CA PRO A 173 4.63 0.44 -1.04
C PRO A 173 4.36 1.74 -0.26
N VAL A 174 4.92 2.86 -0.73
CA VAL A 174 4.75 4.18 -0.11
C VAL A 174 3.33 4.67 -0.30
N VAL A 175 2.82 4.60 -1.53
CA VAL A 175 1.42 4.94 -1.88
C VAL A 175 0.43 4.08 -1.10
N LEU A 176 0.72 2.78 -0.99
CA LEU A 176 -0.12 1.86 -0.21
C LEU A 176 -0.13 2.23 1.28
N ALA A 177 1.03 2.54 1.87
CA ALA A 177 1.11 2.98 3.25
C ALA A 177 0.34 4.29 3.48
N ASP A 178 0.44 5.23 2.54
CA ASP A 178 -0.25 6.52 2.61
C ASP A 178 -1.78 6.34 2.64
N HIS A 179 -2.31 5.45 1.80
CA HIS A 179 -3.74 5.10 1.79
C HIS A 179 -4.21 4.50 3.12
N ILE A 180 -3.42 3.58 3.69
CA ILE A 180 -3.75 2.96 4.98
C ILE A 180 -3.73 4.03 6.08
N PHE A 181 -2.68 4.85 6.15
CA PHE A 181 -2.61 5.94 7.12
C PHE A 181 -3.75 6.95 6.96
N TYR A 182 -4.12 7.28 5.72
CA TYR A 182 -5.23 8.17 5.44
C TYR A 182 -6.54 7.60 5.95
N ARG A 183 -6.83 6.33 5.68
CA ARG A 183 -8.03 5.65 6.18
C ARG A 183 -8.10 5.78 7.71
N TYR A 184 -7.01 5.49 8.43
CA TYR A 184 -6.97 5.65 9.89
C TYR A 184 -7.11 7.10 10.40
N ARG A 185 -6.72 8.11 9.60
CA ARG A 185 -7.00 9.52 9.94
C ARG A 185 -8.47 9.88 9.70
N ALA A 186 -9.05 9.36 8.62
CA ALA A 186 -10.45 9.54 8.28
C ALA A 186 -11.38 8.93 9.32
N THR A 187 -11.09 7.73 9.82
CA THR A 187 -11.88 7.10 10.88
C THR A 187 -11.86 7.89 12.20
N ARG A 188 -10.76 8.60 12.49
CA ARG A 188 -10.64 9.43 13.70
C ARG A 188 -11.30 10.80 13.60
N ASN A 189 -11.49 11.33 12.39
CA ASN A 189 -12.02 12.69 12.17
C ASN A 189 -13.02 12.69 11.00
N PRO A 190 -14.10 11.90 11.05
CA PRO A 190 -14.96 11.62 9.89
C PRO A 190 -15.48 12.89 9.18
N ASP A 191 -15.80 13.94 9.95
CA ASP A 191 -16.31 15.21 9.42
C ASP A 191 -15.34 15.89 8.44
N TRP A 192 -14.02 15.76 8.67
CA TRP A 192 -13.00 16.36 7.79
C TRP A 192 -12.83 15.61 6.47
N TYR A 193 -13.30 14.38 6.43
CA TYR A 193 -13.11 13.42 5.36
C TYR A 193 -14.44 13.01 4.69
N ALA A 194 -15.50 13.81 4.81
CA ALA A 194 -16.80 13.52 4.22
C ALA A 194 -16.84 13.63 2.68
N GLY A 195 -17.82 12.96 2.06
CA GLY A 195 -18.08 13.01 0.62
C GLY A 195 -16.90 12.53 -0.23
N ALA A 196 -16.44 13.35 -1.18
CA ALA A 196 -15.33 13.00 -2.07
C ALA A 196 -13.97 12.82 -1.38
N ARG A 197 -13.88 13.15 -0.07
CA ARG A 197 -12.70 12.93 0.76
C ARG A 197 -12.73 11.59 1.50
N GLN A 198 -13.82 10.84 1.43
CA GLN A 198 -13.89 9.54 2.07
C GLN A 198 -12.90 8.59 1.40
N PHE A 199 -12.24 7.77 2.22
CA PHE A 199 -11.33 6.74 1.71
C PHE A 199 -12.07 5.84 0.73
N GLU A 200 -13.26 5.38 1.09
CA GLU A 200 -14.09 4.47 0.32
C GLU A 200 -14.46 5.06 -1.03
N TYR A 201 -14.85 6.35 -1.06
CA TYR A 201 -15.21 7.05 -2.29
C TYR A 201 -14.02 7.13 -3.25
N GLN A 202 -12.87 7.58 -2.77
CA GLN A 202 -11.68 7.74 -3.62
C GLN A 202 -11.16 6.38 -4.10
N PHE A 203 -11.11 5.39 -3.21
CA PHE A 203 -10.70 4.04 -3.55
C PHE A 203 -11.65 3.42 -4.57
N ALA A 204 -12.96 3.58 -4.41
CA ALA A 204 -13.97 3.13 -5.37
C ALA A 204 -13.83 3.82 -6.72
N LYS A 205 -13.67 5.15 -6.72
CA LYS A 205 -13.49 5.94 -7.93
C LYS A 205 -12.31 5.42 -8.76
N ASP A 206 -11.14 5.22 -8.14
CA ASP A 206 -9.95 4.73 -8.83
C ASP A 206 -10.16 3.34 -9.46
N TYR A 207 -10.79 2.42 -8.71
CA TYR A 207 -11.08 1.07 -9.18
C TYR A 207 -12.07 1.09 -10.35
N TYR A 208 -13.23 1.74 -10.20
CA TYR A 208 -14.29 1.72 -11.21
C TYR A 208 -13.90 2.52 -12.46
N GLN A 209 -13.16 3.62 -12.32
CA GLN A 209 -12.65 4.34 -13.49
C GLN A 209 -11.69 3.48 -14.32
N GLN A 210 -10.84 2.68 -13.67
CA GLN A 210 -9.97 1.75 -14.39
C GLN A 210 -10.77 0.61 -15.01
N MET A 211 -11.68 0.00 -14.27
CA MET A 211 -12.50 -1.12 -14.75
C MET A 211 -13.34 -0.72 -15.98
N PHE A 212 -13.98 0.45 -15.95
CA PHE A 212 -14.76 0.94 -17.09
C PHE A 212 -13.93 1.46 -18.26
N SER A 213 -12.60 1.56 -18.13
CA SER A 213 -11.76 2.04 -19.23
C SER A 213 -11.59 1.02 -20.34
N TYR A 214 -11.71 -0.28 -20.05
CA TYR A 214 -11.60 -1.38 -21.03
C TYR A 214 -12.91 -2.15 -21.25
N LEU A 215 -13.95 -1.88 -20.47
CA LEU A 215 -15.30 -2.45 -20.70
C LEU A 215 -16.12 -1.68 -21.76
N LYS A 216 -15.57 -0.56 -22.24
CA LYS A 216 -16.21 0.29 -23.27
C LYS A 216 -15.72 0.00 -24.68
N ASP A 217 -14.70 -0.84 -24.81
CA ASP A 217 -14.13 -1.33 -26.06
C ASP A 217 -14.71 -2.71 -26.39
#